data_AF-S9RA81-F1
#
_entry.id   AF-S9RA81-F1
#
_cell.length_a   1.000
_cell.length_b   1.000
_cell.length_c   1.000
_cell.angle_alpha   90.00
_cell.angle_beta   90.00
_cell.angle_gamma   90.00
#
_symmetry.space_group_name_H-M   'P 1'
#
loop_
_entity.id
_entity.type
_entity.pdbx_description
1 polymer ?
#
loop_
_entity_poly.entity_id
_entity_poly.type
_entity_poly.pdbx_seq_one_letter_code
_entity_poly.pdbx_strand_id
1 'polypeptide(L)'
;MRIFSLALKSIISEYSEWLPSLYHCLNEKELTSTMNYLEGKIDFHGQILCSKYMNYATVISGVAAYIAGWLAQDSFLSIKVFVVLSIITGIICIPAWPMYNQKPLQFQKTKN
;
A
#
# COMPACT_ATOMS: atom_id res chain seq x y z
N MET A 1 -3.29 -18.16 -1.60
CA MET A 1 -4.24 -17.01 -1.68
C MET A 1 -5.55 -17.18 -0.90
N ARG A 2 -6.09 -18.40 -0.68
CA ARG A 2 -7.32 -18.57 0.15
C ARG A 2 -7.12 -18.37 1.65
N ILE A 3 -5.98 -18.79 2.20
CA ILE A 3 -5.70 -18.69 3.65
C ILE A 3 -5.60 -17.22 4.10
N PHE A 4 -4.98 -16.36 3.28
CA PHE A 4 -4.89 -14.92 3.57
C PHE A 4 -6.26 -14.23 3.52
N SER A 5 -7.13 -14.63 2.58
CA SER A 5 -8.51 -14.13 2.50
C SER A 5 -9.37 -14.58 3.68
N LEU A 6 -9.18 -15.80 4.17
CA LEU A 6 -9.91 -16.32 5.33
C LEU A 6 -9.42 -15.68 6.64
N ALA A 7 -8.11 -15.50 6.79
CA ALA A 7 -7.54 -14.77 7.93
C ALA A 7 -7.99 -13.31 7.95
N LEU A 8 -8.00 -12.63 6.79
CA LEU A 8 -8.51 -11.27 6.69
C LEU A 8 -10.01 -11.20 7.06
N LYS A 9 -10.81 -12.18 6.63
CA LYS A 9 -12.24 -12.25 6.97
C LYS A 9 -12.50 -12.56 8.44
N SER A 10 -11.72 -13.45 9.06
CA SER A 10 -11.89 -13.75 10.49
C SER A 10 -11.52 -12.54 11.34
N ILE A 11 -10.45 -11.84 10.97
CA ILE A 11 -10.03 -10.60 11.61
C ILE A 11 -11.13 -9.54 11.45
N ILE A 12 -11.61 -9.27 10.22
CA ILE A 12 -12.66 -8.28 9.97
C ILE A 12 -13.96 -8.62 10.73
N SER A 13 -14.31 -9.91 10.85
CA SER A 13 -15.49 -10.36 11.59
C SER A 13 -15.40 -10.06 13.09
N GLU A 14 -14.23 -10.29 13.69
CA GLU A 14 -13.99 -10.08 15.12
C GLU A 14 -13.92 -8.59 15.48
N TYR A 15 -13.47 -7.74 14.55
CA TYR A 15 -13.54 -6.28 14.70
C TYR A 15 -14.94 -5.70 14.43
N SER A 16 -15.80 -6.37 13.65
CA SER A 16 -17.15 -5.87 13.29
C SER A 16 -18.10 -5.68 14.47
N GLU A 17 -17.93 -6.44 15.56
CA GLU A 17 -18.77 -6.38 16.75
C GLU A 17 -18.38 -5.24 17.73
N TRP A 18 -17.11 -4.83 17.74
CA TRP A 18 -16.60 -3.74 18.60
C TRP A 18 -16.58 -2.36 17.92
N LEU A 19 -16.58 -2.36 16.58
CA LEU A 19 -16.61 -1.16 15.74
C LEU A 19 -17.71 -0.15 16.12
N PRO A 20 -18.90 -0.57 16.62
CA PRO A 20 -19.95 0.39 16.88
C PRO A 20 -19.69 1.40 18.01
N SER A 21 -18.97 1.00 19.06
CA SER A 21 -18.75 1.90 20.21
C SER A 21 -17.57 2.85 19.99
N LEU A 22 -16.64 2.48 19.11
CA LEU A 22 -15.42 3.25 18.84
C LEU A 22 -15.58 4.28 17.71
N TYR A 23 -16.56 4.13 16.81
CA TYR A 23 -16.83 5.14 15.76
C TYR A 23 -17.32 6.46 16.34
N HIS A 24 -17.95 6.45 17.51
CA HIS A 24 -18.59 7.65 18.07
C HIS A 24 -17.57 8.62 18.71
N CYS A 25 -16.36 8.14 18.99
CA CYS A 25 -15.23 8.92 19.53
C CYS A 25 -14.24 9.38 18.45
N LEU A 26 -14.26 8.78 17.25
CA LEU A 26 -13.42 9.19 16.13
C LEU A 26 -14.17 10.22 15.28
N ASN A 27 -13.54 11.38 15.09
CA ASN A 27 -14.08 12.47 14.29
C ASN A 27 -14.26 11.99 12.84
N GLU A 28 -15.52 11.89 12.38
CA GLU A 28 -15.93 11.48 11.02
C GLU A 28 -15.08 12.14 9.91
N LYS A 29 -14.64 13.37 10.16
CA LYS A 29 -13.85 14.24 9.27
C LYS A 29 -12.41 13.72 9.07
N GLU A 30 -11.80 13.15 10.10
CA GLU A 30 -10.48 12.52 10.02
C GLU A 30 -10.57 11.15 9.35
N LEU A 31 -11.63 10.39 9.64
CA LEU A 31 -11.85 9.09 9.02
C LEU A 31 -12.10 9.25 7.52
N THR A 32 -12.95 10.19 7.11
CA THR A 32 -13.20 10.46 5.68
C THR A 32 -11.95 10.98 4.97
N SER A 33 -11.13 11.80 5.61
CA SER A 33 -9.88 12.29 5.02
C SER A 33 -8.87 11.16 4.82
N THR A 34 -8.66 10.30 5.82
CA THR A 34 -7.78 9.12 5.72
C THR A 34 -8.32 8.07 4.77
N MET A 35 -9.64 7.85 4.76
CA MET A 35 -10.30 7.01 3.76
C MET A 35 -10.10 7.57 2.36
N ASN A 36 -10.23 8.88 2.09
CA ASN A 36 -9.95 9.43 0.74
C ASN A 36 -8.53 9.13 0.22
N TYR A 37 -7.52 9.08 1.09
CA TYR A 37 -6.14 8.70 0.72
C TYR A 37 -5.99 7.18 0.45
N LEU A 38 -6.84 6.35 1.06
CA LEU A 38 -6.87 4.89 0.93
C LEU A 38 -7.88 4.39 -0.11
N GLU A 39 -8.93 5.16 -0.38
CA GLU A 39 -10.05 4.94 -1.31
C GLU A 39 -9.58 5.06 -2.76
N GLY A 40 -8.30 5.44 -2.96
CA GLY A 40 -7.53 4.96 -4.09
C GLY A 40 -7.93 5.59 -5.41
N LYS A 41 -8.42 6.83 -5.40
CA LYS A 41 -8.59 7.59 -6.63
C LYS A 41 -7.24 8.16 -7.09
N ILE A 42 -6.32 7.27 -7.41
CA ILE A 42 -5.04 7.60 -8.05
C ILE A 42 -5.31 7.86 -9.53
N ASP A 43 -4.78 8.97 -10.05
CA ASP A 43 -4.90 9.28 -11.46
C ASP A 43 -4.16 8.23 -12.32
N PHE A 44 -4.53 8.11 -13.61
CA PHE A 44 -3.91 7.11 -14.48
C PHE A 44 -2.38 7.27 -14.60
N HIS A 45 -1.89 8.51 -14.55
CA HIS A 45 -0.47 8.79 -14.67
C HIS A 45 0.30 8.35 -13.41
N GLY A 46 -0.29 8.55 -12.24
CA GLY A 46 0.17 8.14 -10.93
C GLY A 46 0.21 6.63 -10.80
N GLN A 47 -0.76 5.91 -11.39
CA GLN A 47 -0.69 4.44 -11.45
C GLN A 47 0.53 3.95 -12.24
N ILE A 48 0.86 4.60 -13.37
CA ILE A 48 2.07 4.28 -14.16
C ILE A 48 3.34 4.62 -13.38
N LEU A 49 3.40 5.79 -12.73
CA LEU A 49 4.54 6.20 -11.91
C LEU A 49 4.75 5.25 -10.73
N CYS A 50 3.68 4.94 -10.01
CA CYS A 50 3.69 3.97 -8.91
C CYS A 50 4.22 2.62 -9.39
N SER A 51 3.75 2.12 -10.53
CA SER A 51 4.23 0.85 -11.11
C SER A 51 5.73 0.88 -11.44
N LYS A 52 6.25 2.02 -11.94
CA LYS A 52 7.69 2.18 -12.21
C LYS A 52 8.51 2.22 -10.92
N TYR A 53 8.09 3.01 -9.94
CA TYR A 53 8.80 3.13 -8.66
C TYR A 53 8.76 1.83 -7.88
N MET A 54 7.63 1.11 -7.87
CA MET A 54 7.52 -0.22 -7.28
C MET A 54 8.56 -1.18 -7.88
N ASN A 55 8.71 -1.19 -9.21
CA ASN A 55 9.68 -2.02 -9.89
C ASN A 55 11.12 -1.69 -9.46
N TYR A 56 11.50 -0.41 -9.53
CA TYR A 56 12.84 0.04 -9.16
C TYR A 56 13.15 -0.22 -7.68
N ALA A 57 12.23 0.12 -6.79
CA ALA A 57 12.38 -0.09 -5.35
C ALA A 57 12.48 -1.58 -5.00
N THR A 58 11.68 -2.44 -5.64
CA THR A 58 11.75 -3.90 -5.44
C THR A 58 13.10 -4.45 -5.88
N VAL A 59 13.61 -4.07 -7.05
CA VAL A 59 14.93 -4.52 -7.52
C VAL A 59 16.05 -4.06 -6.57
N ILE A 60 16.05 -2.77 -6.19
CA ILE A 60 17.04 -2.21 -5.25
C ILE A 60 16.96 -2.94 -3.91
N SER A 61 15.76 -3.23 -3.41
CA SER A 61 15.57 -3.93 -2.15
C SER A 61 16.13 -5.35 -2.17
N GLY A 62 15.97 -6.07 -3.30
CA GLY A 62 16.53 -7.42 -3.48
C GLY A 62 18.06 -7.41 -3.47
N VAL A 63 18.67 -6.45 -4.18
CA VAL A 63 20.13 -6.29 -4.19
C VAL A 63 20.65 -5.93 -2.79
N ALA A 64 20.01 -4.98 -2.10
CA ALA A 64 20.40 -4.59 -0.75
C ALA A 64 20.27 -5.74 0.26
N ALA A 65 19.16 -6.49 0.20
CA ALA A 65 18.94 -7.66 1.05
C ALA A 65 19.98 -8.76 0.80
N TYR A 66 20.30 -9.03 -0.47
CA TYR A 66 21.33 -9.99 -0.84
C TYR A 66 22.70 -9.59 -0.29
N ILE A 67 23.12 -8.35 -0.47
CA ILE A 67 24.40 -7.83 0.06
C ILE A 67 24.43 -7.93 1.58
N ALA A 68 23.35 -7.53 2.27
CA ALA A 68 23.27 -7.61 3.72
C ALA A 68 23.39 -9.05 4.25
N GLY A 69 22.70 -10.00 3.62
CA GLY A 69 22.82 -11.42 3.97
C GLY A 69 24.20 -12.00 3.65
N TRP A 70 24.81 -11.59 2.54
CA TRP A 70 26.15 -12.03 2.17
C TRP A 70 27.22 -11.54 3.15
N LEU A 71 27.15 -10.29 3.60
CA LEU A 71 28.07 -9.76 4.61
C LEU A 71 27.91 -10.44 5.98
N ALA A 72 26.68 -10.80 6.35
CA ALA A 72 26.40 -11.49 7.61
C ALA A 72 26.57 -13.01 7.54
N GLN A 73 26.78 -13.58 6.34
CA GLN A 73 26.78 -15.02 6.08
C GLN A 73 25.50 -15.73 6.61
N ASP A 74 24.38 -15.01 6.63
CA ASP A 74 23.09 -15.49 7.13
C ASP A 74 21.96 -15.24 6.11
N SER A 75 21.43 -16.33 5.55
CA SER A 75 20.31 -16.30 4.60
C SER A 75 19.00 -15.83 5.23
N PHE A 76 18.78 -16.07 6.52
CA PHE A 76 17.57 -15.59 7.20
C PHE A 76 17.59 -14.07 7.38
N LEU A 77 18.76 -13.48 7.58
CA LEU A 77 18.90 -12.03 7.63
C LEU A 77 18.52 -11.38 6.30
N SER A 78 18.96 -11.95 5.17
CA SER A 78 18.58 -11.47 3.83
C SER A 78 17.06 -11.43 3.66
N ILE A 79 16.36 -12.50 4.03
CA ILE A 79 14.89 -12.58 3.93
C ILE A 79 14.22 -11.52 4.82
N LYS A 80 14.67 -11.35 6.07
CA LYS A 80 14.13 -10.34 6.98
C LYS A 80 14.30 -8.93 6.42
N VAL A 81 15.48 -8.61 5.91
CA VAL A 81 15.78 -7.31 5.30
C VAL A 81 14.91 -7.08 4.07
N PHE A 82 14.78 -8.08 3.19
CA PHE A 82 13.93 -7.98 2.00
C PHE A 82 12.46 -7.73 2.33
N VAL A 83 11.92 -8.43 3.35
CA VAL A 83 10.53 -8.23 3.80
C VAL A 83 10.34 -6.82 4.35
N VAL A 84 11.25 -6.32 5.18
CA VAL A 84 11.18 -4.96 5.73
C VAL A 84 11.21 -3.92 4.60
N LEU A 85 12.12 -4.06 3.64
CA LEU A 85 12.21 -3.15 2.50
C LEU A 85 10.98 -3.24 1.57
N SER A 86 10.39 -4.42 1.43
CA SER A 86 9.15 -4.62 0.66
C SER A 86 7.96 -3.94 1.31
N ILE A 87 7.84 -4.00 2.64
CA ILE A 87 6.80 -3.28 3.39
C ILE A 87 6.97 -1.76 3.22
N ILE A 88 8.21 -1.26 3.34
CA ILE A 88 8.52 0.16 3.12
C ILE A 88 8.12 0.58 1.70
N THR A 89 8.44 -0.24 0.69
CA THR A 89 8.04 0.00 -0.70
C THR A 89 6.52 0.03 -0.84
N GLY A 90 5.81 -0.88 -0.18
CA GLY A 90 4.35 -0.89 -0.12
C GLY A 90 3.78 0.41 0.46
N ILE A 91 4.32 0.89 1.58
CA ILE A 91 3.90 2.15 2.20
C ILE A 91 4.13 3.35 1.26
N ILE A 92 5.18 3.34 0.46
CA ILE A 92 5.48 4.43 -0.48
C ILE A 92 4.58 4.37 -1.73
N CYS A 93 4.17 3.18 -2.18
CA CYS A 93 3.47 3.02 -3.46
C CYS A 93 1.95 2.85 -3.34
N ILE A 94 1.45 2.26 -2.25
CA ILE A 94 0.03 1.92 -2.05
C ILE A 94 -0.86 3.15 -1.80
N PRO A 95 -0.52 4.09 -0.89
CA PRO A 95 -1.40 5.21 -0.61
C PRO A 95 -1.41 6.20 -1.79
N ALA A 96 -2.55 6.85 -2.00
CA ALA A 96 -2.73 7.86 -3.03
C ALA A 96 -2.05 9.19 -2.64
N TRP A 97 -0.72 9.19 -2.53
CA TRP A 97 0.04 10.40 -2.22
C TRP A 97 -0.34 11.53 -3.17
N PRO A 98 -0.31 12.80 -2.71
CA PRO A 98 -0.58 13.95 -3.58
C PRO A 98 0.36 14.02 -4.79
N MET A 99 1.55 13.39 -4.72
CA MET A 99 2.46 13.21 -5.86
C MET A 99 1.84 12.40 -7.01
N TYR A 100 0.99 11.41 -6.71
CA TYR A 100 0.38 10.50 -7.69
C TYR A 100 -1.00 10.95 -8.18
N ASN A 101 -1.48 12.13 -7.78
CA ASN A 101 -2.81 12.64 -8.16
C ASN A 101 -2.76 14.09 -8.65
N GLN A 102 -1.72 14.44 -9.42
CA GLN A 102 -1.49 15.81 -9.89
C GLN A 102 -2.21 16.11 -11.22
N LYS A 103 -2.60 15.11 -12.00
CA LYS A 103 -3.19 15.28 -13.33
C LYS A 103 -4.42 14.41 -13.52
N PRO A 104 -5.58 14.80 -12.93
CA PRO A 104 -6.83 14.07 -13.15
C PRO A 104 -7.21 14.10 -14.63
N LEU A 105 -7.53 12.92 -15.18
CA LEU A 105 -7.96 12.78 -16.57
C LEU A 105 -9.29 13.49 -16.81
N GLN A 106 -9.36 14.29 -17.88
CA GLN A 106 -10.61 14.87 -18.37
C GLN A 106 -11.18 13.99 -19.47
N PHE A 107 -12.27 13.27 -19.15
CA PHE A 107 -12.98 12.47 -20.14
C PHE A 107 -13.69 13.38 -21.14
N GLN A 108 -13.49 13.13 -22.44
CA GLN A 108 -14.24 13.84 -23.48
C GLN A 108 -15.68 13.32 -23.50
N LYS A 109 -16.65 14.25 -23.62
CA LYS A 109 -18.05 13.87 -23.78
C LYS A 109 -18.24 13.13 -25.09
N THR A 110 -18.98 12.02 -25.06
CA THR A 110 -19.37 11.27 -26.27
C THR A 110 -20.09 12.20 -27.23
N LYS A 111 -19.65 12.19 -28.49
CA LYS A 111 -20.29 12.95 -29.56
C LYS A 111 -21.59 12.22 -29.93
N ASN A 112 -22.74 12.85 -29.66
CA ASN A 112 -24.06 12.36 -30.09
C ASN A 112 -24.21 12.41 -31.61
#